data_AF-Q9R0U9-F1
#
_entry.id   AF-Q9R0U9-F1
#
_cell.length_a   1.000
_cell.length_b   1.000
_cell.length_c   1.000
_cell.angle_alpha   90.00
_cell.angle_beta   90.00
_cell.angle_gamma   90.00
#
_symmetry.space_group_name_H-M   'P 1'
#
loop_
_entity.id
_entity.type
_entity.pdbx_description
1 polymer ?
#
loop_
_entity_poly.entity_id
_entity_poly.type
_entity_poly.pdbx_seq_one_letter_code
_entity_poly.pdbx_strand_id
1 'polypeptide(L)'
;MSRPLQPVSHSDPGRLANSQTKEACEAKPPEARHLSHLSARENVPVACFDPPLEMDPTGNPIIHNKKAADPVHPDLASMLVKNKTLLAELRNLQSKLYVKETSLQEVKAELESYKERNAQQELQIISLRDDIKSLQDLIDSLMKMKILKNTNSQNFGRHNWDLTERVLDLENRLREHLVGREEIKAELLEKRRSCPSSFSPYMNLKGPEDSLDIFPVKDNDEVYNLKRGSVVYSEGPIDGQTTGDKCQQDLIHQEKLTSELDRAPFSCGWETTPEQSHHQDFLGQLATLLSDSIGPILATEEAVKERIQEMGANEQSWKCKAEALQQEIQTLTKRLEQLYRLYEEAQTEENYTEQERPLGPLEGKVAVSCSLRNLDVGRKKENSRTRTAHIDKHSKFKKLEMLLDIEQNSKMAAAPRMEEKIQRLQKQLSDLKLSNKNMKTQLTRINVLKDKTIERLRQSVTKVETLKEKTAAKTDNLKTPSDPAEQGARPEKERAHQTPAQSLPDPSTVRAVLKGLSGREQELADFREAIMKMLGFNMKTADKDVINRLKLVVQIYEISKRSKMASHCEPGQAK
;
A
#
# COMPACT_ATOMS: atom_id res chain seq x y z
N MET A 1 32.29 37.44 -6.34
CA MET A 1 32.28 37.34 -7.81
C MET A 1 32.03 35.88 -8.15
N SER A 2 30.79 35.38 -8.16
CA SER A 2 29.75 35.58 -9.20
C SER A 2 30.18 34.91 -10.52
N ARG A 3 29.45 33.95 -11.13
CA ARG A 3 28.01 33.62 -11.05
C ARG A 3 27.75 32.15 -11.55
N PRO A 4 26.65 31.45 -11.18
CA PRO A 4 26.31 30.12 -11.71
C PRO A 4 25.40 30.12 -12.96
N LEU A 5 25.22 28.93 -13.55
CA LEU A 5 24.53 28.64 -14.82
C LEU A 5 22.98 28.73 -14.75
N GLN A 6 22.33 29.00 -15.90
CA GLN A 6 20.90 28.76 -16.15
C GLN A 6 20.72 27.64 -17.19
N PRO A 7 19.68 26.78 -17.09
CA PRO A 7 19.27 25.87 -18.15
C PRO A 7 18.15 26.47 -19.03
N VAL A 8 18.20 26.16 -20.33
CA VAL A 8 17.27 26.65 -21.37
C VAL A 8 16.00 25.79 -21.44
N SER A 9 14.85 26.43 -21.67
CA SER A 9 13.59 25.76 -22.00
C SER A 9 13.40 25.66 -23.51
N HIS A 10 12.96 24.50 -24.02
CA HIS A 10 12.56 24.33 -25.42
C HIS A 10 11.07 24.03 -25.56
N SER A 11 10.47 24.60 -26.60
CA SER A 11 9.03 24.66 -26.83
C SER A 11 8.49 23.55 -27.72
N ASP A 12 7.19 23.29 -27.57
CA ASP A 12 6.34 22.34 -28.30
C ASP A 12 5.94 22.86 -29.70
N PRO A 13 5.90 22.01 -30.76
CA PRO A 13 5.34 22.40 -32.06
C PRO A 13 4.31 21.42 -32.67
N GLY A 14 3.24 21.96 -33.25
CA GLY A 14 2.63 21.39 -34.46
C GLY A 14 1.12 21.07 -34.44
N ARG A 15 0.31 21.90 -35.10
CA ARG A 15 -1.13 21.65 -35.36
C ARG A 15 -1.49 21.89 -36.83
N LEU A 16 -1.72 20.81 -37.60
CA LEU A 16 -2.30 20.76 -38.95
C LEU A 16 -2.92 19.36 -39.14
N ALA A 17 -3.86 19.06 -40.04
CA ALA A 17 -5.03 19.77 -40.59
C ALA A 17 -5.96 18.70 -41.25
N ASN A 18 -7.26 18.98 -41.38
CA ASN A 18 -8.35 18.31 -42.14
C ASN A 18 -8.01 17.05 -43.00
N SER A 19 -8.84 15.99 -43.04
CA SER A 19 -10.06 15.96 -43.89
C SER A 19 -11.00 14.76 -43.60
N GLN A 20 -12.26 14.83 -44.03
CA GLN A 20 -13.29 13.78 -43.90
C GLN A 20 -13.18 12.71 -45.00
N THR A 21 -13.64 11.46 -44.74
CA THR A 21 -14.77 10.80 -45.47
C THR A 21 -15.11 9.39 -44.93
N LYS A 22 -16.41 9.14 -44.70
CA LYS A 22 -17.24 7.91 -44.91
C LYS A 22 -16.70 6.50 -44.57
N GLU A 23 -17.44 5.74 -43.73
CA GLU A 23 -18.34 4.61 -44.08
C GLU A 23 -17.67 3.45 -44.85
N ALA A 24 -17.94 2.16 -44.60
CA ALA A 24 -18.54 1.43 -43.46
C ALA A 24 -18.33 -0.07 -43.79
N CYS A 25 -18.07 -0.95 -42.81
CA CYS A 25 -18.30 -2.38 -42.99
C CYS A 25 -18.42 -3.14 -41.67
N GLU A 26 -19.15 -4.24 -41.73
CA GLU A 26 -19.81 -4.91 -40.60
C GLU A 26 -19.11 -6.22 -40.22
N ALA A 27 -18.92 -6.46 -38.92
CA ALA A 27 -18.55 -7.78 -38.38
C ALA A 27 -19.02 -7.91 -36.92
N LYS A 28 -19.63 -9.06 -36.58
CA LYS A 28 -20.28 -9.38 -35.29
C LYS A 28 -20.27 -10.92 -35.11
N PRO A 29 -20.47 -11.48 -33.91
CA PRO A 29 -19.80 -11.30 -32.62
C PRO A 29 -18.88 -12.53 -32.32
N PRO A 30 -18.62 -12.94 -31.05
CA PRO A 30 -19.57 -13.86 -30.38
C PRO A 30 -19.82 -13.58 -28.88
N GLU A 31 -20.83 -14.26 -28.34
CA GLU A 31 -21.33 -14.16 -26.97
C GLU A 31 -20.45 -14.91 -25.96
N ALA A 32 -20.29 -14.39 -24.74
CA ALA A 32 -19.76 -15.17 -23.62
C ALA A 32 -20.22 -14.66 -22.22
N ARG A 33 -21.19 -15.39 -21.65
CA ARG A 33 -21.30 -15.73 -20.20
C ARG A 33 -21.50 -14.58 -19.21
N HIS A 34 -22.77 -14.25 -18.98
CA HIS A 34 -23.21 -13.73 -17.67
C HIS A 34 -23.21 -14.85 -16.63
N LEU A 35 -22.60 -14.61 -15.47
CA LEU A 35 -22.77 -15.40 -14.24
C LEU A 35 -23.50 -14.54 -13.20
N SER A 36 -24.80 -14.80 -13.05
CA SER A 36 -25.63 -14.16 -12.02
C SER A 36 -25.67 -15.03 -10.77
N HIS A 37 -25.25 -14.50 -9.62
CA HIS A 37 -25.48 -15.14 -8.33
C HIS A 37 -26.76 -14.60 -7.66
N LEU A 38 -27.52 -15.52 -7.07
CA LEU A 38 -28.83 -15.29 -6.49
C LEU A 38 -28.78 -14.90 -5.01
N SER A 39 -29.57 -13.89 -4.64
CA SER A 39 -30.33 -13.86 -3.37
C SER A 39 -31.53 -12.91 -3.57
N ALA A 40 -32.80 -13.34 -3.68
CA ALA A 40 -33.61 -14.11 -2.72
C ALA A 40 -34.08 -13.28 -1.51
N ARG A 41 -35.14 -12.47 -1.71
CA ARG A 41 -36.33 -12.31 -0.84
C ARG A 41 -37.34 -11.37 -1.53
N GLU A 42 -38.51 -11.84 -1.97
CA GLU A 42 -39.71 -12.21 -1.16
C GLU A 42 -40.55 -10.97 -0.82
N ASN A 43 -41.63 -10.73 -1.60
CA ASN A 43 -42.93 -10.13 -1.22
C ASN A 43 -43.75 -9.66 -2.45
N VAL A 44 -44.76 -10.45 -2.80
CA VAL A 44 -45.91 -10.23 -3.72
C VAL A 44 -47.06 -11.03 -3.01
N PRO A 45 -48.36 -10.65 -2.96
CA PRO A 45 -49.13 -10.29 -4.15
C PRO A 45 -50.43 -9.42 -4.04
N VAL A 46 -50.94 -9.05 -5.23
CA VAL A 46 -52.38 -8.98 -5.66
C VAL A 46 -53.38 -8.01 -4.98
N ALA A 47 -53.92 -7.09 -5.81
CA ALA A 47 -55.36 -6.80 -6.03
C ALA A 47 -55.47 -5.90 -7.29
N CYS A 48 -56.09 -6.29 -8.42
CA CYS A 48 -57.55 -6.35 -8.70
C CYS A 48 -58.22 -4.94 -8.69
N PHE A 49 -58.97 -4.47 -9.71
CA PHE A 49 -59.44 -5.02 -11.00
C PHE A 49 -59.58 -3.87 -12.04
N ASP A 50 -59.58 -4.20 -13.34
CA ASP A 50 -60.32 -3.44 -14.37
C ASP A 50 -60.74 -4.41 -15.50
N PRO A 51 -62.04 -4.71 -15.67
CA PRO A 51 -62.55 -5.43 -16.84
C PRO A 51 -63.06 -4.43 -17.90
N PRO A 52 -62.68 -4.57 -19.19
CA PRO A 52 -63.21 -3.72 -20.25
C PRO A 52 -64.62 -4.18 -20.65
N LEU A 53 -65.56 -3.24 -20.76
CA LEU A 53 -66.84 -3.47 -21.45
C LEU A 53 -67.00 -2.45 -22.57
N GLU A 54 -66.85 -2.96 -23.80
CA GLU A 54 -67.39 -2.33 -25.00
C GLU A 54 -68.93 -2.37 -24.96
N MET A 55 -69.58 -1.30 -25.37
CA MET A 55 -70.67 -1.39 -26.35
C MET A 55 -70.80 -0.05 -27.09
N ASP A 56 -70.93 -0.16 -28.41
CA ASP A 56 -70.89 0.93 -29.39
C ASP A 56 -72.23 1.73 -29.44
N PRO A 57 -72.39 2.81 -30.22
CA PRO A 57 -73.39 3.85 -29.97
C PRO A 57 -74.69 3.59 -30.75
N THR A 58 -75.71 4.43 -30.53
CA THR A 58 -76.61 4.99 -31.58
C THR A 58 -77.85 5.66 -30.96
N GLY A 59 -78.22 6.83 -31.48
CA GLY A 59 -79.63 7.21 -31.65
C GLY A 59 -80.42 7.75 -30.44
N ASN A 60 -80.34 9.06 -30.21
CA ASN A 60 -81.54 9.83 -29.86
C ASN A 60 -82.33 10.08 -31.17
N PRO A 61 -83.68 10.07 -31.17
CA PRO A 61 -84.37 11.32 -30.84
C PRO A 61 -85.75 11.20 -30.14
N ILE A 62 -86.05 12.21 -29.30
CA ILE A 62 -87.35 12.90 -29.15
C ILE A 62 -88.60 12.02 -28.94
N ILE A 63 -89.26 12.16 -27.78
CA ILE A 63 -90.66 12.61 -27.69
C ILE A 63 -91.01 13.05 -26.25
N HIS A 64 -91.66 14.21 -26.23
CA HIS A 64 -92.17 15.03 -25.14
C HIS A 64 -92.84 14.31 -23.95
N ASN A 65 -92.62 14.84 -22.74
CA ASN A 65 -93.76 15.26 -21.92
C ASN A 65 -93.44 16.47 -21.03
N LYS A 66 -94.47 17.29 -20.79
CA LYS A 66 -94.39 18.57 -20.07
C LYS A 66 -94.56 18.36 -18.55
N LYS A 67 -94.22 19.41 -17.79
CA LYS A 67 -94.99 19.88 -16.61
C LYS A 67 -94.67 19.25 -15.23
N ALA A 68 -93.47 19.51 -14.72
CA ALA A 68 -93.27 19.94 -13.34
C ALA A 68 -91.95 20.72 -13.23
N ALA A 69 -92.00 21.99 -12.84
CA ALA A 69 -90.81 22.74 -12.47
C ALA A 69 -90.50 22.43 -11.00
N ASP A 70 -89.80 21.33 -10.76
CA ASP A 70 -89.37 20.94 -9.41
C ASP A 70 -88.05 21.66 -9.05
N PRO A 71 -88.04 22.59 -8.07
CA PRO A 71 -86.85 23.32 -7.67
C PRO A 71 -85.84 22.46 -6.88
N VAL A 72 -86.11 21.16 -6.65
CA VAL A 72 -85.20 20.24 -5.93
C VAL A 72 -84.08 19.69 -6.82
N HIS A 73 -84.24 19.67 -8.15
CA HIS A 73 -83.26 19.08 -9.06
C HIS A 73 -81.97 19.89 -9.44
N PRO A 74 -81.88 21.24 -9.34
CA PRO A 74 -80.67 21.96 -9.71
C PRO A 74 -79.51 21.73 -8.73
N ASP A 75 -79.79 21.41 -7.46
CA ASP A 75 -78.74 21.11 -6.48
C ASP A 75 -78.08 19.75 -6.76
N LEU A 76 -78.86 18.72 -7.14
CA LEU A 76 -78.29 17.43 -7.56
C LEU A 76 -77.38 17.58 -8.80
N ALA A 77 -77.78 18.39 -9.79
CA ALA A 77 -76.93 18.68 -10.95
C ALA A 77 -75.63 19.42 -10.54
N SER A 78 -75.72 20.39 -9.62
CA SER A 78 -74.56 21.08 -9.04
C SER A 78 -73.63 20.11 -8.31
N MET A 79 -74.18 19.22 -7.49
CA MET A 79 -73.45 18.17 -6.76
C MET A 79 -72.77 17.19 -7.71
N LEU A 80 -73.43 16.76 -8.79
CA LEU A 80 -72.84 15.86 -9.79
C LEU A 80 -71.67 16.51 -10.54
N VAL A 81 -71.76 17.80 -10.88
CA VAL A 81 -70.64 18.55 -11.47
C VAL A 81 -69.49 18.66 -10.47
N LYS A 82 -69.76 19.06 -9.21
CA LYS A 82 -68.74 19.11 -8.14
C LYS A 82 -68.07 17.74 -7.93
N ASN A 83 -68.84 16.66 -7.90
CA ASN A 83 -68.31 15.30 -7.76
C ASN A 83 -67.42 14.90 -8.94
N LYS A 84 -67.82 15.20 -10.19
CA LYS A 84 -66.97 14.99 -11.38
C LYS A 84 -65.68 15.81 -11.33
N THR A 85 -65.73 17.06 -10.84
CA THR A 85 -64.55 17.92 -10.67
C THR A 85 -63.59 17.33 -9.63
N LEU A 86 -64.08 16.94 -8.46
CA LEU A 86 -63.29 16.23 -7.43
C LEU A 86 -62.75 14.89 -7.96
N LEU A 87 -63.54 14.18 -8.77
CA LEU A 87 -63.16 13.05 -9.63
C LEU A 87 -61.84 13.28 -10.38
N ALA A 88 -61.82 14.36 -11.16
CA ALA A 88 -60.67 14.77 -11.97
C ALA A 88 -59.49 15.26 -11.11
N GLU A 89 -59.75 15.99 -10.02
CA GLU A 89 -58.72 16.48 -9.09
C GLU A 89 -58.02 15.33 -8.36
N LEU A 90 -58.75 14.33 -7.86
CA LEU A 90 -58.17 13.13 -7.25
C LEU A 90 -57.29 12.36 -8.24
N ARG A 91 -57.76 12.14 -9.48
CA ARG A 91 -56.95 11.47 -10.52
C ARG A 91 -55.68 12.27 -10.89
N ASN A 92 -55.77 13.60 -10.92
CA ASN A 92 -54.64 14.50 -11.15
C ASN A 92 -53.63 14.46 -9.98
N LEU A 93 -54.11 14.44 -8.73
CA LEU A 93 -53.27 14.29 -7.54
C LEU A 93 -52.59 12.92 -7.47
N GLN A 94 -53.30 11.84 -7.80
CA GLN A 94 -52.76 10.48 -7.88
C GLN A 94 -51.66 10.39 -8.95
N SER A 95 -51.88 10.96 -10.13
CA SER A 95 -50.86 11.06 -11.19
C SER A 95 -49.62 11.85 -10.74
N LYS A 96 -49.81 13.00 -10.08
CA LYS A 96 -48.71 13.80 -9.51
C LYS A 96 -47.95 13.04 -8.41
N LEU A 97 -48.65 12.30 -7.56
CA LEU A 97 -48.04 11.48 -6.51
C LEU A 97 -47.22 10.35 -7.12
N TYR A 98 -47.74 9.65 -8.13
CA TYR A 98 -47.01 8.61 -8.86
C TYR A 98 -45.71 9.16 -9.48
N VAL A 99 -45.77 10.31 -10.19
CA VAL A 99 -44.57 10.97 -10.74
C VAL A 99 -43.56 11.36 -9.64
N LYS A 100 -44.03 11.72 -8.44
CA LYS A 100 -43.16 12.02 -7.30
C LYS A 100 -42.54 10.77 -6.68
N GLU A 101 -43.27 9.67 -6.63
CA GLU A 101 -42.76 8.38 -6.17
C GLU A 101 -41.68 7.85 -7.13
N THR A 102 -41.91 7.86 -8.44
CA THR A 102 -40.89 7.48 -9.43
C THR A 102 -39.62 8.33 -9.29
N SER A 103 -39.77 9.66 -9.17
CA SER A 103 -38.64 10.58 -8.93
C SER A 103 -37.91 10.33 -7.60
N LEU A 104 -38.61 9.85 -6.56
CA LEU A 104 -38.00 9.47 -5.29
C LEU A 104 -37.18 8.19 -5.43
N GLN A 105 -37.69 7.18 -6.14
CA GLN A 105 -36.97 5.94 -6.40
C GLN A 105 -35.72 6.16 -7.27
N GLU A 106 -35.78 7.06 -8.26
CA GLU A 106 -34.60 7.48 -9.05
C GLU A 106 -33.51 8.08 -8.15
N VAL A 107 -33.86 9.04 -7.28
CA VAL A 107 -32.92 9.67 -6.34
C VAL A 107 -32.37 8.65 -5.33
N LYS A 108 -33.17 7.67 -4.91
CA LYS A 108 -32.75 6.59 -4.03
C LYS A 108 -31.73 5.66 -4.70
N ALA A 109 -31.98 5.24 -5.95
CA ALA A 109 -31.04 4.43 -6.72
C ALA A 109 -29.72 5.19 -6.98
N GLU A 110 -29.81 6.48 -7.29
CA GLU A 110 -28.66 7.37 -7.42
C GLU A 110 -27.85 7.44 -6.11
N LEU A 111 -28.50 7.63 -4.96
CA LEU A 111 -27.84 7.66 -3.65
C LEU A 111 -27.06 6.38 -3.35
N GLU A 112 -27.62 5.20 -3.63
CA GLU A 112 -26.89 3.94 -3.47
C GLU A 112 -25.67 3.85 -4.41
N SER A 113 -25.80 4.33 -5.67
CA SER A 113 -24.65 4.39 -6.58
C SER A 113 -23.53 5.33 -6.11
N TYR A 114 -23.86 6.39 -5.36
CA TYR A 114 -22.87 7.28 -4.75
C TYR A 114 -22.19 6.62 -3.55
N LYS A 115 -22.93 5.90 -2.71
CA LYS A 115 -22.37 5.13 -1.58
C LYS A 115 -21.41 4.05 -2.07
N GLU A 116 -21.76 3.31 -3.12
CA GLU A 116 -20.89 2.28 -3.70
C GLU A 116 -19.58 2.88 -4.23
N ARG A 117 -19.67 3.97 -5.01
CA ARG A 117 -18.48 4.69 -5.50
C ARG A 117 -17.61 5.25 -4.37
N ASN A 118 -18.22 5.75 -3.29
CA ASN A 118 -17.50 6.21 -2.11
C ASN A 118 -16.77 5.04 -1.41
N ALA A 119 -17.42 3.89 -1.23
CA ALA A 119 -16.79 2.70 -0.66
C ALA A 119 -15.63 2.18 -1.53
N GLN A 120 -15.76 2.20 -2.86
CA GLN A 120 -14.67 1.88 -3.79
C GLN A 120 -13.49 2.86 -3.66
N GLN A 121 -13.76 4.16 -3.49
CA GLN A 121 -12.73 5.17 -3.23
C GLN A 121 -12.05 4.98 -1.86
N GLU A 122 -12.80 4.63 -0.82
CA GLU A 122 -12.25 4.31 0.50
C GLU A 122 -11.32 3.09 0.47
N LEU A 123 -11.69 2.02 -0.24
CA LEU A 123 -10.83 0.85 -0.46
C LEU A 123 -9.54 1.21 -1.22
N GLN A 124 -9.62 2.07 -2.24
CA GLN A 124 -8.43 2.58 -2.94
C GLN A 124 -7.52 3.41 -2.01
N ILE A 125 -8.11 4.24 -1.14
CA ILE A 125 -7.37 5.04 -0.16
C ILE A 125 -6.69 4.14 0.89
N ILE A 126 -7.32 3.03 1.29
CA ILE A 126 -6.71 2.04 2.20
C ILE A 126 -5.50 1.38 1.53
N SER A 127 -5.65 0.84 0.32
CA SER A 127 -4.54 0.23 -0.44
C SER A 127 -3.35 1.17 -0.59
N LEU A 128 -3.60 2.44 -0.95
CA LEU A 128 -2.52 3.43 -1.09
C LEU A 128 -1.85 3.79 0.24
N ARG A 129 -2.55 3.72 1.38
CA ARG A 129 -1.95 3.92 2.71
C ARG A 129 -1.05 2.74 3.10
N ASP A 130 -1.46 1.53 2.78
CA ASP A 130 -0.65 0.33 3.03
C ASP A 130 0.61 0.31 2.15
N ASP A 131 0.49 0.69 0.87
CA ASP A 131 1.64 0.90 -0.03
C ASP A 131 2.62 1.94 0.54
N ILE A 132 2.13 3.11 0.97
CA ILE A 132 2.95 4.17 1.60
C ILE A 132 3.65 3.66 2.86
N LYS A 133 2.97 2.86 3.69
CA LYS A 133 3.56 2.27 4.88
C LYS A 133 4.71 1.30 4.53
N SER A 134 4.49 0.42 3.54
CA SER A 134 5.53 -0.50 3.07
C SER A 134 6.78 0.22 2.53
N LEU A 135 6.58 1.36 1.85
CA LEU A 135 7.67 2.21 1.36
C LEU A 135 8.41 2.89 2.51
N GLN A 136 7.72 3.31 3.58
CA GLN A 136 8.38 3.87 4.77
C GLN A 136 9.23 2.81 5.48
N ASP A 137 8.73 1.58 5.65
CA ASP A 137 9.48 0.47 6.27
C ASP A 137 10.75 0.12 5.45
N LEU A 138 10.67 0.20 4.12
CA LEU A 138 11.82 0.06 3.22
C LEU A 138 12.82 1.23 3.32
N ILE A 139 12.35 2.47 3.45
CA ILE A 139 13.20 3.66 3.66
C ILE A 139 13.96 3.55 4.98
N ASP A 140 13.29 3.17 6.06
CA ASP A 140 13.89 2.98 7.39
C ASP A 140 14.94 1.85 7.36
N SER A 141 14.67 0.78 6.64
CA SER A 141 15.60 -0.35 6.44
C SER A 141 16.83 0.08 5.61
N LEU A 142 16.63 0.85 4.54
CA LEU A 142 17.71 1.41 3.73
C LEU A 142 18.56 2.40 4.53
N MET A 143 17.94 3.21 5.40
CA MET A 143 18.65 4.14 6.27
C MET A 143 19.54 3.40 7.29
N LYS A 144 19.03 2.33 7.92
CA LYS A 144 19.82 1.43 8.79
C LYS A 144 21.00 0.81 8.03
N MET A 145 20.76 0.26 6.84
CA MET A 145 21.82 -0.29 5.97
C MET A 145 22.87 0.75 5.57
N LYS A 146 22.45 1.99 5.27
CA LYS A 146 23.36 3.10 4.94
C LYS A 146 24.24 3.50 6.12
N ILE A 147 23.68 3.55 7.33
CA ILE A 147 24.44 3.80 8.56
C ILE A 147 25.46 2.68 8.79
N LEU A 148 25.03 1.41 8.71
CA LEU A 148 25.92 0.25 8.87
C LEU A 148 27.06 0.25 7.84
N LYS A 149 26.77 0.53 6.56
CA LYS A 149 27.79 0.65 5.50
C LYS A 149 28.79 1.75 5.82
N ASN A 150 28.34 2.93 6.24
CA ASN A 150 29.22 4.04 6.58
C ASN A 150 30.15 3.70 7.76
N THR A 151 29.61 3.07 8.81
CA THR A 151 30.41 2.60 9.96
C THR A 151 31.45 1.57 9.54
N ASN A 152 31.08 0.60 8.70
CA ASN A 152 32.00 -0.41 8.19
C ASN A 152 33.09 0.21 7.30
N SER A 153 32.75 1.13 6.39
CA SER A 153 33.74 1.87 5.59
C SER A 153 34.69 2.70 6.46
N GLN A 154 34.23 3.29 7.57
CA GLN A 154 35.09 3.99 8.52
C GLN A 154 36.02 3.04 9.28
N ASN A 155 35.54 1.84 9.64
CA ASN A 155 36.35 0.80 10.30
C ASN A 155 37.43 0.23 9.36
N PHE A 156 37.09 -0.07 8.11
CA PHE A 156 38.08 -0.46 7.10
C PHE A 156 39.08 0.67 6.80
N GLY A 157 38.61 1.92 6.78
CA GLY A 157 39.48 3.10 6.64
C GLY A 157 40.52 3.21 7.76
N ARG A 158 40.12 2.98 9.02
CA ARG A 158 41.04 2.91 10.16
C ARG A 158 42.03 1.74 10.04
N HIS A 159 41.53 0.53 9.87
CA HIS A 159 42.37 -0.68 9.80
C HIS A 159 43.41 -0.62 8.66
N ASN A 160 43.06 -0.05 7.50
CA ASN A 160 44.00 0.18 6.42
C ASN A 160 45.05 1.24 6.75
N TRP A 161 44.69 2.26 7.54
CA TRP A 161 45.63 3.25 8.07
C TRP A 161 46.63 2.59 9.03
N ASP A 162 46.14 1.81 10.00
CA ASP A 162 46.95 1.07 10.98
C ASP A 162 47.92 0.08 10.29
N LEU A 163 47.45 -0.61 9.24
CA LEU A 163 48.30 -1.46 8.40
C LEU A 163 49.37 -0.66 7.64
N THR A 164 49.03 0.52 7.10
CA THR A 164 49.97 1.36 6.36
C THR A 164 51.08 1.89 7.27
N GLU A 165 50.73 2.32 8.49
CA GLU A 165 51.68 2.72 9.52
C GLU A 165 52.62 1.57 9.90
N ARG A 166 52.07 0.35 10.07
CA ARG A 166 52.87 -0.84 10.39
C ARG A 166 53.77 -1.31 9.25
N VAL A 167 53.36 -1.16 7.99
CA VAL A 167 54.23 -1.39 6.83
C VAL A 167 55.39 -0.39 6.84
N LEU A 168 55.12 0.89 7.12
CA LEU A 168 56.14 1.94 7.16
C LEU A 168 57.17 1.74 8.29
N ASP A 169 56.75 1.31 9.49
CA ASP A 169 57.66 0.90 10.58
C ASP A 169 58.55 -0.29 10.15
N LEU A 170 57.98 -1.33 9.53
CA LEU A 170 58.74 -2.49 9.06
C LEU A 170 59.72 -2.14 7.93
N GLU A 171 59.33 -1.28 6.98
CA GLU A 171 60.26 -0.80 5.96
C GLU A 171 61.40 0.03 6.56
N ASN A 172 61.14 0.84 7.58
CA ASN A 172 62.17 1.65 8.25
C ASN A 172 63.16 0.75 9.00
N ARG A 173 62.69 -0.27 9.74
CA ARG A 173 63.54 -1.30 10.33
C ARG A 173 64.38 -2.05 9.29
N LEU A 174 63.80 -2.35 8.12
CA LEU A 174 64.53 -2.99 7.03
C LEU A 174 65.62 -2.06 6.46
N ARG A 175 65.33 -0.75 6.31
CA ARG A 175 66.30 0.27 5.90
C ARG A 175 67.46 0.37 6.91
N GLU A 176 67.17 0.41 8.21
CA GLU A 176 68.18 0.39 9.28
C GLU A 176 69.06 -0.87 9.23
N HIS A 177 68.45 -2.06 9.10
CA HIS A 177 69.20 -3.32 8.98
C HIS A 177 70.06 -3.40 7.71
N LEU A 178 69.61 -2.83 6.59
CA LEU A 178 70.39 -2.77 5.36
C LEU A 178 71.60 -1.83 5.49
N VAL A 179 71.42 -0.64 6.08
CA VAL A 179 72.51 0.30 6.36
C VAL A 179 73.54 -0.32 7.29
N GLY A 180 73.12 -0.88 8.43
CA GLY A 180 74.05 -1.53 9.37
C GLY A 180 74.79 -2.73 8.77
N ARG A 181 74.17 -3.47 7.84
CA ARG A 181 74.85 -4.54 7.09
C ARG A 181 75.86 -4.00 6.08
N GLU A 182 75.57 -2.85 5.47
CA GLU A 182 76.48 -2.19 4.54
C GLU A 182 77.69 -1.57 5.28
N GLU A 183 77.48 -0.99 6.46
CA GLU A 183 78.54 -0.53 7.38
C GLU A 183 79.47 -1.67 7.80
N ILE A 184 78.91 -2.79 8.32
CA ILE A 184 79.70 -3.98 8.70
C ILE A 184 80.48 -4.54 7.49
N LYS A 185 79.88 -4.49 6.29
CA LYS A 185 80.54 -4.94 5.05
C LYS A 185 81.64 -3.97 4.60
N ALA A 186 81.45 -2.67 4.78
CA ALA A 186 82.46 -1.65 4.51
C ALA A 186 83.67 -1.82 5.44
N GLU A 187 83.44 -1.94 6.75
CA GLU A 187 84.49 -2.25 7.73
C GLU A 187 85.26 -3.54 7.38
N LEU A 188 84.54 -4.61 6.98
CA LEU A 188 85.17 -5.87 6.62
C LEU A 188 86.06 -5.71 5.38
N LEU A 189 85.63 -4.94 4.38
CA LEU A 189 86.41 -4.66 3.17
C LEU A 189 87.60 -3.75 3.44
N GLU A 190 87.48 -2.79 4.36
CA GLU A 190 88.54 -1.89 4.78
C GLU A 190 89.63 -2.64 5.58
N LYS A 191 89.22 -3.52 6.51
CA LYS A 191 90.09 -4.51 7.15
C LYS A 191 90.78 -5.41 6.12
N ARG A 192 90.09 -5.82 5.04
CA ARG A 192 90.66 -6.66 3.97
C ARG A 192 91.63 -5.92 3.04
N ARG A 193 91.44 -4.62 2.81
CA ARG A 193 92.35 -3.77 2.02
C ARG A 193 93.65 -3.41 2.75
N SER A 194 93.70 -3.59 4.07
CA SER A 194 94.84 -3.24 4.91
C SER A 194 95.95 -4.31 4.99
N CYS A 195 95.76 -5.48 4.36
CA CYS A 195 96.74 -6.58 4.38
C CYS A 195 97.37 -6.83 2.99
N PRO A 196 98.72 -6.80 2.86
CA PRO A 196 99.41 -7.18 1.62
C PRO A 196 99.16 -8.64 1.24
N SER A 197 99.04 -8.89 -0.07
CA SER A 197 98.65 -10.19 -0.61
C SER A 197 99.78 -11.22 -0.62
N SER A 198 99.54 -12.36 0.03
CA SER A 198 100.07 -13.65 -0.41
C SER A 198 99.12 -14.76 0.03
N PHE A 199 98.45 -15.44 -0.91
CA PHE A 199 98.23 -16.89 -0.88
C PHE A 199 97.69 -17.37 -2.24
N SER A 200 98.26 -18.47 -2.73
CA SER A 200 98.06 -19.05 -4.06
C SER A 200 96.98 -20.14 -4.03
N PRO A 201 96.17 -20.35 -5.09
CA PRO A 201 95.09 -21.33 -5.09
C PRO A 201 95.56 -22.74 -5.48
N TYR A 202 95.31 -23.77 -4.64
CA TYR A 202 95.61 -25.17 -4.97
C TYR A 202 94.52 -26.18 -4.52
N MET A 203 93.93 -26.83 -5.52
CA MET A 203 93.52 -28.24 -5.63
C MET A 203 92.56 -28.92 -4.62
N ASN A 204 91.35 -29.18 -5.12
CA ASN A 204 90.65 -30.48 -5.22
C ASN A 204 90.85 -31.58 -4.15
N LEU A 205 89.73 -32.01 -3.55
CA LEU A 205 89.44 -33.42 -3.25
C LEU A 205 88.07 -33.80 -3.83
N LYS A 206 87.91 -35.07 -4.22
CA LYS A 206 86.80 -35.58 -5.05
C LYS A 206 86.10 -36.76 -4.35
N GLY A 207 84.77 -36.74 -4.31
CA GLY A 207 83.88 -37.80 -3.81
C GLY A 207 82.41 -37.42 -4.09
N PRO A 208 81.52 -38.35 -4.46
CA PRO A 208 80.51 -38.02 -5.47
C PRO A 208 79.09 -37.72 -4.96
N GLU A 209 78.40 -36.91 -5.78
CA GLU A 209 76.97 -37.00 -6.17
C GLU A 209 75.95 -37.48 -5.13
N ASP A 210 75.13 -36.55 -4.61
CA ASP A 210 73.67 -36.72 -4.58
C ASP A 210 72.91 -35.38 -4.41
N SER A 211 71.75 -35.28 -5.06
CA SER A 211 70.71 -34.24 -4.90
C SER A 211 71.10 -32.76 -5.13
N LEU A 212 71.34 -32.39 -6.39
CA LEU A 212 70.98 -31.06 -6.90
C LEU A 212 69.69 -31.20 -7.72
N ASP A 213 68.54 -30.97 -7.09
CA ASP A 213 67.27 -30.96 -7.81
C ASP A 213 66.21 -30.07 -7.15
N ILE A 214 65.40 -29.43 -7.98
CA ILE A 214 64.09 -28.82 -7.67
C ILE A 214 64.10 -27.64 -6.66
N PHE A 215 64.15 -26.41 -7.21
CA PHE A 215 62.96 -25.55 -7.23
C PHE A 215 63.05 -24.60 -8.44
N PRO A 216 62.41 -24.93 -9.58
CA PRO A 216 62.31 -23.98 -10.68
C PRO A 216 61.36 -22.85 -10.30
N VAL A 217 61.85 -21.61 -10.40
CA VAL A 217 60.97 -20.44 -10.55
C VAL A 217 60.07 -20.72 -11.75
N LYS A 218 58.77 -20.84 -11.49
CA LYS A 218 57.76 -21.08 -12.50
C LYS A 218 56.81 -19.90 -12.52
N ASP A 219 57.12 -18.94 -13.39
CA ASP A 219 56.10 -18.06 -13.96
C ASP A 219 55.00 -18.95 -14.56
N ASN A 220 53.79 -18.83 -14.02
CA ASN A 220 52.57 -19.27 -14.69
C ASN A 220 51.53 -18.17 -14.50
N ASP A 221 51.53 -17.24 -15.45
CA ASP A 221 50.31 -16.54 -15.79
C ASP A 221 49.24 -17.54 -16.27
N GLU A 222 48.01 -17.02 -16.31
CA GLU A 222 46.81 -17.60 -16.91
C GLU A 222 45.95 -18.61 -16.11
N VAL A 223 44.86 -18.06 -15.58
CA VAL A 223 43.46 -18.51 -15.78
C VAL A 223 43.12 -19.99 -15.49
N TYR A 224 42.29 -20.24 -14.47
CA TYR A 224 40.87 -20.65 -14.66
C TYR A 224 40.07 -20.69 -13.36
N ASN A 225 38.83 -20.21 -13.43
CA ASN A 225 37.87 -20.18 -12.32
C ASN A 225 37.33 -21.58 -11.99
N LEU A 226 37.18 -21.93 -10.70
CA LEU A 226 36.12 -22.84 -10.27
C LEU A 226 35.52 -22.45 -8.91
N LYS A 227 34.28 -21.92 -8.95
CA LYS A 227 33.41 -21.78 -7.77
C LYS A 227 33.03 -23.17 -7.25
N ARG A 228 33.04 -23.37 -5.93
CA ARG A 228 31.89 -23.83 -5.10
C ARG A 228 32.36 -24.52 -3.81
N GLY A 229 31.76 -24.13 -2.68
CA GLY A 229 31.30 -25.11 -1.69
C GLY A 229 31.88 -25.00 -0.27
N SER A 230 30.96 -24.79 0.66
CA SER A 230 30.89 -25.51 1.94
C SER A 230 32.06 -25.38 2.92
N VAL A 231 31.93 -24.42 3.84
CA VAL A 231 32.55 -24.55 5.16
C VAL A 231 31.89 -25.74 5.86
N VAL A 232 32.64 -26.83 6.02
CA VAL A 232 32.28 -27.96 6.88
C VAL A 232 33.37 -28.05 7.95
N TYR A 233 33.03 -27.70 9.19
CA TYR A 233 33.87 -28.05 10.33
C TYR A 233 33.55 -29.50 10.70
N SER A 234 34.41 -30.42 10.28
CA SER A 234 34.47 -31.78 10.82
C SER A 234 35.73 -31.88 11.67
N GLU A 235 35.56 -31.75 12.98
CA GLU A 235 36.60 -32.05 13.96
C GLU A 235 36.50 -33.53 14.35
N GLY A 236 37.63 -34.24 14.30
CA GLY A 236 37.69 -35.68 14.51
C GLY A 236 39.14 -36.15 14.69
N PRO A 237 39.38 -37.22 15.47
CA PRO A 237 40.19 -37.03 16.67
C PRO A 237 41.39 -37.97 16.78
N ILE A 238 42.34 -37.64 17.65
CA ILE A 238 43.39 -38.58 18.10
C ILE A 238 43.49 -38.59 19.63
N ASP A 239 43.09 -39.75 20.15
CA ASP A 239 43.45 -40.45 21.38
C ASP A 239 44.27 -39.76 22.49
N GLY A 240 43.79 -39.92 23.72
CA GLY A 240 44.43 -39.48 24.97
C GLY A 240 43.66 -39.93 26.20
N GLN A 241 43.82 -41.20 26.58
CA GLN A 241 43.11 -41.84 27.71
C GLN A 241 43.26 -41.12 29.06
N THR A 242 42.31 -41.41 29.98
CA THR A 242 42.39 -41.40 31.48
C THR A 242 41.38 -40.59 32.32
N THR A 243 40.11 -40.42 31.90
CA THR A 243 39.02 -39.99 32.84
C THR A 243 37.61 -40.55 32.51
N GLY A 244 37.49 -41.70 31.83
CA GLY A 244 36.23 -42.18 31.24
C GLY A 244 35.08 -42.58 32.18
N ASP A 245 35.37 -43.03 33.41
CA ASP A 245 34.39 -43.84 34.17
C ASP A 245 33.43 -43.06 35.08
N LYS A 246 33.51 -41.72 35.12
CA LYS A 246 32.62 -40.90 35.97
C LYS A 246 31.38 -40.38 35.26
N CYS A 247 31.47 -39.97 33.99
CA CYS A 247 30.33 -39.43 33.26
C CYS A 247 29.28 -40.49 32.87
N GLN A 248 29.61 -41.78 32.93
CA GLN A 248 28.70 -42.86 32.55
C GLN A 248 27.72 -43.26 33.66
N GLN A 249 27.99 -42.93 34.94
CA GLN A 249 27.03 -43.16 36.03
C GLN A 249 25.94 -42.09 36.09
N ASP A 250 26.28 -40.82 35.83
CA ASP A 250 25.29 -39.72 35.85
C ASP A 250 24.26 -39.84 34.72
N LEU A 251 24.67 -40.31 33.54
CA LEU A 251 23.76 -40.55 32.41
C LEU A 251 22.76 -41.68 32.70
N ILE A 252 23.22 -42.77 33.31
CA ILE A 252 22.37 -43.90 33.74
C ILE A 252 21.44 -43.49 34.90
N HIS A 253 21.85 -42.54 35.74
CA HIS A 253 21.01 -42.02 36.84
C HIS A 253 19.93 -41.05 36.36
N GLN A 254 20.14 -40.28 35.30
CA GLN A 254 19.08 -39.49 34.65
C GLN A 254 18.12 -40.36 33.84
N GLU A 255 18.61 -41.36 33.09
CA GLU A 255 17.78 -42.27 32.31
C GLU A 255 16.77 -43.02 33.21
N LYS A 256 17.21 -43.43 34.40
CA LYS A 256 16.33 -44.04 35.42
C LYS A 256 15.22 -43.12 35.92
N LEU A 257 15.48 -41.81 36.04
CA LEU A 257 14.46 -40.82 36.44
C LEU A 257 13.45 -40.57 35.32
N THR A 258 13.86 -40.69 34.05
CA THR A 258 12.93 -40.58 32.91
C THR A 258 12.03 -41.81 32.73
N SER A 259 12.48 -43.02 33.11
CA SER A 259 11.64 -44.23 33.04
C SER A 259 10.64 -44.38 34.20
N GLU A 260 10.83 -43.67 35.32
CA GLU A 260 9.93 -43.73 36.47
C GLU A 260 8.68 -42.83 36.31
N LEU A 261 8.73 -41.89 35.36
CA LEU A 261 7.62 -41.01 34.95
C LEU A 261 6.64 -41.66 33.95
N ASP A 262 7.04 -42.76 33.30
CA ASP A 262 6.24 -43.46 32.28
C ASP A 262 5.23 -44.46 32.89
N ARG A 263 5.18 -44.54 34.23
CA ARG A 263 4.20 -45.34 34.98
C ARG A 263 2.90 -44.54 35.17
N ALA A 264 2.00 -44.67 34.19
CA ALA A 264 0.56 -44.37 34.24
C ALA A 264 0.10 -43.40 35.36
N PRO A 265 0.08 -42.08 35.11
CA PRO A 265 -0.38 -41.10 36.09
C PRO A 265 -1.82 -41.36 36.50
N PHE A 266 -2.07 -41.30 37.80
CA PHE A 266 -3.39 -41.49 38.41
C PHE A 266 -4.45 -40.58 37.77
N SER A 267 -5.66 -41.11 37.62
CA SER A 267 -6.84 -40.35 37.18
C SER A 267 -7.23 -39.31 38.24
N CYS A 268 -6.56 -38.16 38.21
CA CYS A 268 -6.85 -37.03 39.07
C CYS A 268 -8.02 -36.26 38.48
N GLY A 269 -9.23 -36.57 38.98
CA GLY A 269 -10.41 -35.75 38.74
C GLY A 269 -10.24 -34.41 39.46
N TRP A 270 -9.69 -33.43 38.77
CA TRP A 270 -9.47 -32.10 39.31
C TRP A 270 -10.80 -31.38 39.56
N GLU A 271 -10.92 -30.83 40.76
CA GLU A 271 -12.16 -30.28 41.29
C GLU A 271 -12.56 -28.99 40.57
N THR A 272 -13.87 -28.76 40.43
CA THR A 272 -14.46 -27.59 39.79
C THR A 272 -14.21 -26.33 40.63
N THR A 273 -13.09 -25.66 40.33
CA THR A 273 -12.49 -24.59 41.15
C THR A 273 -12.11 -23.38 40.26
N PRO A 274 -11.92 -22.18 40.83
CA PRO A 274 -11.62 -20.96 40.07
C PRO A 274 -10.36 -21.02 39.17
N GLU A 275 -9.50 -22.01 39.38
CA GLU A 275 -8.34 -22.32 38.53
C GLU A 275 -8.76 -22.72 37.10
N GLN A 276 -9.88 -23.45 36.94
CA GLN A 276 -10.43 -23.79 35.62
C GLN A 276 -10.89 -22.54 34.85
N SER A 277 -11.53 -21.58 35.54
CA SER A 277 -11.88 -20.29 34.92
C SER A 277 -10.64 -19.49 34.50
N HIS A 278 -9.57 -19.49 35.31
CA HIS A 278 -8.34 -18.79 34.94
C HIS A 278 -7.66 -19.39 33.70
N HIS A 279 -7.63 -20.73 33.59
CA HIS A 279 -7.14 -21.40 32.37
C HIS A 279 -8.02 -21.08 31.15
N GLN A 280 -9.34 -21.10 31.31
CA GLN A 280 -10.27 -20.78 30.23
C GLN A 280 -10.19 -19.30 29.78
N ASP A 281 -10.00 -18.36 30.72
CA ASP A 281 -9.76 -16.94 30.44
C ASP A 281 -8.43 -16.72 29.71
N PHE A 282 -7.39 -17.49 30.06
CA PHE A 282 -6.10 -17.47 29.37
C PHE A 282 -6.22 -18.02 27.94
N LEU A 283 -6.91 -19.14 27.73
CA LEU A 283 -7.23 -19.66 26.39
C LEU A 283 -8.07 -18.67 25.58
N GLY A 284 -9.02 -17.96 26.19
CA GLY A 284 -9.79 -16.90 25.56
C GLY A 284 -8.93 -15.72 25.10
N GLN A 285 -7.94 -15.31 25.91
CA GLN A 285 -6.96 -14.28 25.53
C GLN A 285 -6.07 -14.74 24.38
N LEU A 286 -5.55 -15.97 24.42
CA LEU A 286 -4.73 -16.53 23.33
C LEU A 286 -5.55 -16.66 22.03
N ALA A 287 -6.76 -17.20 22.08
CA ALA A 287 -7.64 -17.30 20.92
C ALA A 287 -7.96 -15.91 20.33
N THR A 288 -8.16 -14.88 21.17
CA THR A 288 -8.39 -13.50 20.72
C THR A 288 -7.14 -12.89 20.06
N LEU A 289 -5.94 -13.14 20.61
CA LEU A 289 -4.67 -12.63 20.08
C LEU A 289 -4.24 -13.31 18.78
N LEU A 290 -4.57 -14.59 18.62
CA LEU A 290 -4.20 -15.40 17.44
C LEU A 290 -5.24 -15.31 16.31
N SER A 291 -6.44 -14.80 16.58
CA SER A 291 -7.51 -14.63 15.59
C SER A 291 -7.17 -13.50 14.62
N ASP A 292 -7.10 -13.81 13.33
CA ASP A 292 -6.77 -12.87 12.26
C ASP A 292 -7.78 -12.97 11.09
N SER A 293 -7.39 -12.50 9.90
CA SER A 293 -8.25 -12.54 8.71
C SER A 293 -8.57 -13.95 8.18
N ILE A 294 -7.89 -14.99 8.66
CA ILE A 294 -8.13 -16.39 8.25
C ILE A 294 -9.31 -16.98 9.03
N GLY A 295 -9.55 -16.55 10.26
CA GLY A 295 -10.76 -16.87 11.02
C GLY A 295 -10.65 -16.68 12.53
N PRO A 296 -11.79 -16.64 13.24
CA PRO A 296 -11.80 -16.67 14.70
C PRO A 296 -11.42 -18.06 15.22
N ILE A 297 -10.57 -18.10 16.24
CA ILE A 297 -10.10 -19.34 16.86
C ILE A 297 -10.98 -19.68 18.06
N LEU A 298 -11.25 -20.97 18.25
CA LEU A 298 -11.99 -21.44 19.42
C LEU A 298 -11.11 -21.34 20.68
N ALA A 299 -11.68 -20.93 21.81
CA ALA A 299 -10.99 -20.89 23.10
C ALA A 299 -10.80 -22.29 23.72
N THR A 300 -10.22 -23.21 22.96
CA THR A 300 -9.81 -24.55 23.38
C THR A 300 -8.31 -24.72 23.19
N GLU A 301 -7.68 -25.51 24.05
CA GLU A 301 -6.22 -25.73 24.04
C GLU A 301 -5.73 -26.24 22.67
N GLU A 302 -6.47 -27.19 22.07
CA GLU A 302 -6.12 -27.78 20.78
C GLU A 302 -6.22 -26.79 19.60
N ALA A 303 -7.24 -25.92 19.57
CA ALA A 303 -7.36 -24.92 18.51
C ALA A 303 -6.27 -23.82 18.61
N VAL A 304 -5.86 -23.48 19.83
CA VAL A 304 -4.74 -22.58 20.09
C VAL A 304 -3.40 -23.22 19.67
N LYS A 305 -3.17 -24.50 20.01
CA LYS A 305 -2.00 -25.27 19.56
C LYS A 305 -1.93 -25.39 18.03
N GLU A 306 -3.03 -25.77 17.39
CA GLU A 306 -3.12 -25.94 15.94
C GLU A 306 -2.78 -24.63 15.21
N ARG A 307 -3.33 -23.49 15.65
CA ARG A 307 -3.00 -22.18 15.06
C ARG A 307 -1.52 -21.84 15.23
N ILE A 308 -0.93 -22.05 16.41
CA ILE A 308 0.50 -21.77 16.66
C ILE A 308 1.37 -22.63 15.73
N GLN A 309 1.03 -23.90 15.53
CA GLN A 309 1.73 -24.78 14.59
C GLN A 309 1.57 -24.33 13.14
N GLU A 310 0.35 -23.95 12.73
CA GLU A 310 0.07 -23.45 11.38
C GLU A 310 0.82 -22.13 11.10
N MET A 311 0.85 -21.20 12.05
CA MET A 311 1.62 -19.95 11.96
C MET A 311 3.11 -20.23 11.82
N GLY A 312 3.67 -21.16 12.62
CA GLY A 312 5.07 -21.58 12.49
C GLY A 312 5.39 -22.24 11.14
N ALA A 313 4.50 -23.11 10.64
CA ALA A 313 4.65 -23.74 9.32
C ALA A 313 4.56 -22.71 8.18
N ASN A 314 3.65 -21.73 8.30
CA ASN A 314 3.53 -20.61 7.38
C ASN A 314 4.78 -19.72 7.41
N GLU A 315 5.35 -19.43 8.59
CA GLU A 315 6.60 -18.68 8.72
C GLU A 315 7.75 -19.38 8.00
N GLN A 316 7.95 -20.68 8.23
CA GLN A 316 8.99 -21.45 7.51
C GLN A 316 8.72 -21.50 5.99
N SER A 317 7.45 -21.61 5.56
CA SER A 317 7.07 -21.55 4.15
C SER A 317 7.44 -20.21 3.50
N TRP A 318 7.17 -19.09 4.18
CA TRP A 318 7.55 -17.76 3.72
C TRP A 318 9.06 -17.54 3.74
N LYS A 319 9.77 -18.06 4.75
CA LYS A 319 11.23 -18.03 4.83
C LYS A 319 11.88 -18.78 3.66
N CYS A 320 11.45 -20.00 3.36
CA CYS A 320 11.92 -20.77 2.20
C CYS A 320 11.67 -20.04 0.86
N LYS A 321 10.50 -19.40 0.70
CA LYS A 321 10.20 -18.58 -0.49
C LYS A 321 11.09 -17.33 -0.58
N ALA A 322 11.34 -16.66 0.55
CA ALA A 322 12.22 -15.49 0.60
C ALA A 322 13.68 -15.86 0.28
N GLU A 323 14.18 -16.98 0.82
CA GLU A 323 15.52 -17.51 0.50
C GLU A 323 15.64 -17.89 -0.98
N ALA A 324 14.61 -18.50 -1.58
CA ALA A 324 14.58 -18.82 -3.00
C ALA A 324 14.63 -17.54 -3.89
N LEU A 325 13.81 -16.54 -3.58
CA LEU A 325 13.84 -15.24 -4.28
C LEU A 325 15.18 -14.51 -4.09
N GLN A 326 15.79 -14.61 -2.90
CA GLN A 326 17.12 -14.05 -2.65
C GLN A 326 18.20 -14.75 -3.49
N GLN A 327 18.13 -16.08 -3.67
CA GLN A 327 19.02 -16.82 -4.56
C GLN A 327 18.80 -16.47 -6.05
N GLU A 328 17.55 -16.25 -6.46
CA GLU A 328 17.21 -15.77 -7.81
C GLU A 328 17.79 -14.38 -8.06
N ILE A 329 17.58 -13.42 -7.16
CA ILE A 329 18.15 -12.07 -7.21
C ILE A 329 19.68 -12.15 -7.29
N GLN A 330 20.35 -12.93 -6.45
CA GLN A 330 21.80 -13.10 -6.53
C GLN A 330 22.27 -13.69 -7.87
N THR A 331 21.47 -14.54 -8.51
CA THR A 331 21.79 -15.16 -9.80
C THR A 331 21.62 -14.17 -10.94
N LEU A 332 20.54 -13.37 -10.91
CA LEU A 332 20.30 -12.27 -11.85
C LEU A 332 21.35 -11.16 -11.71
N THR A 333 21.74 -10.77 -10.49
CA THR A 333 22.81 -9.80 -10.24
C THR A 333 24.15 -10.27 -10.82
N LYS A 334 24.55 -11.52 -10.57
CA LYS A 334 25.77 -12.10 -11.18
C LYS A 334 25.72 -12.12 -12.70
N ARG A 335 24.53 -12.25 -13.30
CA ARG A 335 24.34 -12.21 -14.76
C ARG A 335 24.43 -10.80 -15.31
N LEU A 336 23.85 -9.80 -14.62
CA LEU A 336 23.99 -8.39 -14.93
C LEU A 336 25.46 -7.93 -14.86
N GLU A 337 26.21 -8.33 -13.83
CA GLU A 337 27.65 -8.05 -13.74
C GLU A 337 28.46 -8.71 -14.89
N GLN A 338 28.03 -9.87 -15.38
CA GLN A 338 28.66 -10.51 -16.54
C GLN A 338 28.37 -9.75 -17.84
N LEU A 339 27.13 -9.31 -18.05
CA LEU A 339 26.75 -8.48 -19.20
C LEU A 339 27.46 -7.12 -19.17
N TYR A 340 27.59 -6.52 -17.98
CA TYR A 340 28.29 -5.23 -17.80
C TYR A 340 29.78 -5.36 -18.14
N ARG A 341 30.45 -6.44 -17.70
CA ARG A 341 31.85 -6.71 -18.10
C ARG A 341 32.01 -6.85 -19.62
N LEU A 342 31.15 -7.63 -20.28
CA LEU A 342 31.18 -7.78 -21.74
C LEU A 342 30.93 -6.46 -22.49
N TYR A 343 30.13 -5.55 -21.91
CA TYR A 343 29.89 -4.22 -22.46
C TYR A 343 31.10 -3.30 -22.33
N GLU A 344 31.76 -3.29 -21.17
CA GLU A 344 33.03 -2.57 -20.95
C GLU A 344 34.15 -3.12 -21.85
N GLU A 345 34.27 -4.44 -21.98
CA GLU A 345 35.22 -5.11 -22.87
C GLU A 345 35.02 -4.67 -24.35
N ALA A 346 33.78 -4.65 -24.84
CA ALA A 346 33.46 -4.17 -26.19
C ALA A 346 33.74 -2.66 -26.39
N GLN A 347 33.36 -1.82 -25.42
CA GLN A 347 33.67 -0.39 -25.42
C GLN A 347 35.19 -0.14 -25.47
N THR A 348 36.00 -0.95 -24.77
CA THR A 348 37.45 -0.80 -24.79
C THR A 348 38.08 -1.23 -26.12
N GLU A 349 37.64 -2.31 -26.77
CA GLU A 349 38.14 -2.68 -28.11
C GLU A 349 37.78 -1.64 -29.19
N GLU A 350 36.59 -1.04 -29.12
CA GLU A 350 36.15 0.00 -30.06
C GLU A 350 37.02 1.26 -29.95
N ASN A 351 37.35 1.70 -28.72
CA ASN A 351 38.17 2.89 -28.48
C ASN A 351 39.66 2.73 -28.89
N TYR A 352 40.21 1.51 -28.95
CA TYR A 352 41.58 1.29 -29.45
C TYR A 352 41.66 1.06 -30.97
N THR A 353 40.56 0.69 -31.63
CA THR A 353 40.58 0.34 -33.07
C THR A 353 40.22 1.49 -34.02
N GLU A 354 39.64 2.59 -33.52
CA GLU A 354 39.31 3.76 -34.36
C GLU A 354 40.44 4.80 -34.51
N GLN A 355 41.53 4.71 -33.73
CA GLN A 355 42.52 5.81 -33.65
C GLN A 355 43.78 5.66 -34.55
N GLU A 356 44.02 4.52 -35.20
CA GLU A 356 45.08 4.38 -36.22
C GLU A 356 44.55 3.82 -37.56
N ARG A 357 44.29 4.70 -38.52
CA ARG A 357 44.12 4.32 -39.93
C ARG A 357 44.74 5.34 -40.92
N PRO A 358 46.07 5.31 -41.13
CA PRO A 358 46.70 6.04 -42.22
C PRO A 358 46.35 5.39 -43.57
N LEU A 359 45.54 6.07 -44.39
CA LEU A 359 45.22 5.64 -45.75
C LEU A 359 46.42 5.88 -46.69
N GLY A 360 47.11 4.80 -47.06
CA GLY A 360 48.10 4.78 -48.15
C GLY A 360 47.60 3.94 -49.33
N PRO A 361 47.48 4.48 -50.56
CA PRO A 361 47.03 3.71 -51.71
C PRO A 361 48.19 2.91 -52.33
N LEU A 362 47.98 1.61 -52.55
CA LEU A 362 48.87 0.81 -53.40
C LEU A 362 48.07 0.01 -54.44
N GLU A 363 48.00 0.56 -55.65
CA GLU A 363 47.53 -0.11 -56.84
C GLU A 363 48.72 -0.85 -57.49
N GLY A 364 48.68 -2.19 -57.56
CA GLY A 364 49.86 -2.98 -57.96
C GLY A 364 49.58 -4.47 -58.13
N LYS A 365 49.09 -4.85 -59.31
CA LYS A 365 48.83 -6.23 -59.76
C LYS A 365 50.09 -7.09 -59.89
N VAL A 366 49.88 -8.43 -59.96
CA VAL A 366 50.75 -9.47 -60.56
C VAL A 366 51.99 -9.91 -59.73
N ALA A 367 52.38 -11.19 -59.62
CA ALA A 367 51.68 -12.48 -59.87
C ALA A 367 52.50 -13.70 -59.36
N VAL A 368 51.80 -14.84 -59.18
CA VAL A 368 52.20 -16.22 -59.58
C VAL A 368 53.42 -16.92 -58.91
N SER A 369 53.06 -17.95 -58.11
CA SER A 369 53.64 -19.33 -58.10
C SER A 369 55.04 -19.61 -57.53
N CYS A 370 55.11 -20.56 -56.57
CA CYS A 370 55.52 -21.95 -56.89
C CYS A 370 55.29 -22.96 -55.74
N SER A 371 55.05 -24.22 -56.13
CA SER A 371 54.55 -25.32 -55.30
C SER A 371 55.64 -26.21 -54.69
N LEU A 372 55.40 -26.80 -53.51
CA LEU A 372 55.98 -28.04 -52.94
C LEU A 372 55.07 -28.40 -51.73
N ARG A 373 54.35 -29.53 -51.60
CA ARG A 373 54.53 -30.96 -51.93
C ARG A 373 55.64 -31.66 -51.12
N ASN A 374 55.22 -32.64 -50.31
CA ASN A 374 55.98 -33.64 -49.54
C ASN A 374 56.68 -33.19 -48.24
N LEU A 375 56.03 -33.46 -47.09
CA LEU A 375 56.61 -34.27 -46.00
C LEU A 375 55.52 -34.64 -44.97
N ASP A 376 54.97 -35.84 -45.11
CA ASP A 376 54.17 -36.52 -44.08
C ASP A 376 55.11 -37.33 -43.18
N VAL A 377 55.36 -36.85 -41.95
CA VAL A 377 55.59 -37.67 -40.74
C VAL A 377 55.30 -36.79 -39.52
N GLY A 378 54.25 -37.07 -38.71
CA GLY A 378 54.22 -36.51 -37.34
C GLY A 378 52.87 -36.29 -36.63
N ARG A 379 52.33 -37.35 -36.02
CA ARG A 379 51.54 -37.28 -34.76
C ARG A 379 50.33 -36.31 -34.69
N LYS A 380 49.20 -36.73 -35.27
CA LYS A 380 47.90 -37.06 -34.60
C LYS A 380 47.39 -36.35 -33.31
N LYS A 381 47.97 -35.25 -32.79
CA LYS A 381 47.59 -34.63 -31.50
C LYS A 381 46.95 -33.23 -31.60
N GLU A 382 47.06 -32.57 -32.75
CA GLU A 382 46.67 -31.16 -32.89
C GLU A 382 45.23 -30.95 -33.41
N ASN A 383 44.74 -31.86 -34.28
CA ASN A 383 43.39 -31.76 -34.86
C ASN A 383 42.24 -31.93 -33.85
N SER A 384 42.49 -32.47 -32.65
CA SER A 384 41.49 -32.54 -31.58
C SER A 384 41.24 -31.17 -30.95
N ARG A 385 42.29 -30.34 -30.77
CA ARG A 385 42.23 -29.04 -30.08
C ARG A 385 41.42 -28.01 -30.87
N THR A 386 41.63 -27.93 -32.18
CA THR A 386 40.84 -27.06 -33.09
C THR A 386 39.38 -27.50 -33.16
N ARG A 387 39.11 -28.82 -33.16
CA ARG A 387 37.74 -29.36 -33.19
C ARG A 387 37.01 -29.17 -31.87
N THR A 388 37.68 -29.26 -30.71
CA THR A 388 37.08 -28.90 -29.42
C THR A 388 36.82 -27.40 -29.30
N ALA A 389 37.75 -26.54 -29.74
CA ALA A 389 37.55 -25.10 -29.75
C ALA A 389 36.35 -24.67 -30.61
N HIS A 390 36.15 -25.29 -31.78
CA HIS A 390 35.00 -24.99 -32.65
C HIS A 390 33.66 -25.49 -32.07
N ILE A 391 33.65 -26.62 -31.37
CA ILE A 391 32.47 -27.13 -30.66
C ILE A 391 32.14 -26.24 -29.45
N ASP A 392 33.14 -25.82 -28.69
CA ASP A 392 32.98 -24.91 -27.55
C ASP A 392 32.40 -23.56 -27.99
N LYS A 393 32.98 -22.92 -29.03
CA LYS A 393 32.46 -21.68 -29.64
C LYS A 393 31.00 -21.82 -30.09
N HIS A 394 30.65 -22.90 -30.81
CA HIS A 394 29.28 -23.15 -31.24
C HIS A 394 28.32 -23.43 -30.07
N SER A 395 28.77 -24.08 -28.99
CA SER A 395 27.96 -24.28 -27.77
C SER A 395 27.72 -22.97 -27.01
N LYS A 396 28.71 -22.06 -27.01
CA LYS A 396 28.61 -20.71 -26.43
C LYS A 396 27.66 -19.85 -27.25
N PHE A 397 27.78 -19.87 -28.58
CA PHE A 397 26.87 -19.15 -29.48
C PHE A 397 25.42 -19.57 -29.27
N LYS A 398 25.11 -20.88 -29.27
CA LYS A 398 23.75 -21.39 -28.99
C LYS A 398 23.21 -21.02 -27.61
N LYS A 399 24.08 -20.85 -26.60
CA LYS A 399 23.66 -20.36 -25.28
C LYS A 399 23.36 -18.86 -25.28
N LEU A 400 24.07 -18.06 -26.07
CA LEU A 400 23.81 -16.63 -26.25
C LEU A 400 22.53 -16.39 -27.07
N GLU A 401 22.34 -17.15 -28.15
CA GLU A 401 21.13 -17.16 -28.99
C GLU A 401 19.88 -17.48 -28.15
N MET A 402 19.90 -18.58 -27.39
CA MET A 402 18.83 -18.95 -26.45
C MET A 402 18.57 -17.89 -25.37
N LEU A 403 19.60 -17.15 -24.94
CA LEU A 403 19.44 -16.08 -23.95
C LEU A 403 18.82 -14.82 -24.55
N LEU A 404 19.22 -14.47 -25.76
CA LEU A 404 18.62 -13.37 -26.51
C LEU A 404 17.14 -13.65 -26.77
N ASP A 405 16.79 -14.89 -27.15
CA ASP A 405 15.40 -15.34 -27.28
C ASP A 405 14.62 -15.24 -25.96
N ILE A 406 15.17 -15.68 -24.82
CA ILE A 406 14.50 -15.59 -23.52
C ILE A 406 14.31 -14.12 -23.10
N GLU A 407 15.33 -13.28 -23.26
CA GLU A 407 15.27 -11.87 -22.93
C GLU A 407 14.26 -11.14 -23.83
N GLN A 408 14.28 -11.39 -25.14
CA GLN A 408 13.38 -10.78 -26.11
C GLN A 408 11.94 -11.25 -25.92
N ASN A 409 11.70 -12.54 -25.64
CA ASN A 409 10.38 -13.03 -25.25
C ASN A 409 9.88 -12.39 -23.94
N SER A 410 10.75 -12.15 -22.95
CA SER A 410 10.35 -11.47 -21.71
C SER A 410 9.95 -10.01 -21.95
N LYS A 411 10.70 -9.28 -22.80
CA LYS A 411 10.40 -7.91 -23.22
C LYS A 411 9.10 -7.85 -24.06
N MET A 412 8.93 -8.78 -25.00
CA MET A 412 7.73 -8.91 -25.82
C MET A 412 6.48 -9.32 -25.03
N ALA A 413 6.63 -10.01 -23.89
CA ALA A 413 5.52 -10.30 -22.98
C ALA A 413 5.19 -9.13 -22.04
N ALA A 414 6.18 -8.29 -21.68
CA ALA A 414 5.98 -7.14 -20.80
C ALA A 414 5.25 -5.98 -21.49
N ALA A 415 5.59 -5.69 -22.75
CA ALA A 415 4.98 -4.60 -23.53
C ALA A 415 3.44 -4.69 -23.64
N PRO A 416 2.81 -5.79 -24.10
CA PRO A 416 1.35 -5.89 -24.21
C PRO A 416 0.66 -5.87 -22.83
N ARG A 417 1.29 -6.41 -21.78
CA ARG A 417 0.74 -6.33 -20.41
C ARG A 417 0.67 -4.89 -19.90
N MET A 418 1.67 -4.07 -20.23
CA MET A 418 1.68 -2.64 -19.92
C MET A 418 0.68 -1.87 -20.79
N GLU A 419 0.59 -2.19 -22.08
CA GLU A 419 -0.38 -1.59 -23.02
C GLU A 419 -1.82 -1.86 -22.57
N GLU A 420 -2.18 -3.11 -22.21
CA GLU A 420 -3.50 -3.40 -21.62
C GLU A 420 -3.75 -2.63 -20.32
N LYS A 421 -2.72 -2.43 -19.47
CA LYS A 421 -2.86 -1.65 -18.24
C LYS A 421 -3.11 -0.17 -18.54
N ILE A 422 -2.44 0.39 -19.56
CA ILE A 422 -2.67 1.74 -20.07
C ILE A 422 -4.10 1.87 -20.61
N GLN A 423 -4.57 0.92 -21.43
CA GLN A 423 -5.93 0.92 -21.98
C GLN A 423 -7.00 0.80 -20.87
N ARG A 424 -6.80 -0.07 -19.88
CA ARG A 424 -7.68 -0.17 -18.69
C ARG A 424 -7.76 1.16 -17.93
N LEU A 425 -6.62 1.81 -17.67
CA LEU A 425 -6.55 3.11 -17.01
C LEU A 425 -7.19 4.23 -17.83
N GLN A 426 -6.98 4.26 -19.15
CA GLN A 426 -7.62 5.21 -20.07
C GLN A 426 -9.14 5.06 -20.10
N LYS A 427 -9.65 3.81 -20.07
CA LYS A 427 -11.08 3.53 -19.95
C LYS A 427 -11.65 4.04 -18.63
N GLN A 428 -11.05 3.67 -17.50
CA GLN A 428 -11.46 4.15 -16.17
C GLN A 428 -11.46 5.68 -16.07
N LEU A 429 -10.45 6.35 -16.63
CA LEU A 429 -10.35 7.80 -16.66
C LEU A 429 -11.42 8.46 -17.56
N SER A 430 -11.87 7.76 -18.62
CA SER A 430 -12.98 8.19 -19.48
C SER A 430 -14.34 8.03 -18.79
N ASP A 431 -14.56 6.90 -18.12
CA ASP A 431 -15.76 6.60 -17.34
C ASP A 431 -15.92 7.60 -16.17
N LEU A 432 -14.83 7.89 -15.45
CA LEU A 432 -14.79 8.91 -14.39
C LEU A 432 -15.06 10.32 -14.92
N LYS A 433 -14.51 10.68 -16.09
CA LYS A 433 -14.81 11.98 -16.74
C LYS A 433 -16.29 12.11 -17.12
N LEU A 434 -16.89 11.05 -17.65
CA LEU A 434 -18.32 11.03 -18.01
C LEU A 434 -19.21 11.11 -16.76
N SER A 435 -18.89 10.33 -15.72
CA SER A 435 -19.57 10.37 -14.42
C SER A 435 -19.52 11.78 -13.81
N ASN A 436 -18.34 12.40 -13.74
CA ASN A 436 -18.17 13.75 -13.19
C ASN A 436 -18.95 14.81 -14.01
N LYS A 437 -19.02 14.69 -15.34
CA LYS A 437 -19.88 15.52 -16.18
C LYS A 437 -21.38 15.36 -15.86
N ASN A 438 -21.83 14.13 -15.57
CA ASN A 438 -23.20 13.87 -15.13
C ASN A 438 -23.48 14.49 -13.74
N MET A 439 -22.59 14.23 -12.76
CA MET A 439 -22.67 14.82 -11.42
C MET A 439 -22.77 16.35 -11.46
N LYS A 440 -21.91 17.01 -12.27
CA LYS A 440 -21.92 18.47 -12.45
C LYS A 440 -23.24 18.97 -13.06
N THR A 441 -23.84 18.20 -13.97
CA THR A 441 -25.15 18.52 -14.56
C THR A 441 -26.27 18.41 -13.53
N GLN A 442 -26.28 17.36 -12.72
CA GLN A 442 -27.24 17.18 -11.62
C GLN A 442 -27.10 18.28 -10.56
N LEU A 443 -25.88 18.59 -10.12
CA LEU A 443 -25.62 19.66 -9.15
C LEU A 443 -26.14 21.02 -9.65
N THR A 444 -26.02 21.28 -10.95
CA THR A 444 -26.59 22.48 -11.58
C THR A 444 -28.12 22.48 -11.52
N ARG A 445 -28.78 21.35 -11.85
CA ARG A 445 -30.25 21.19 -11.74
C ARG A 445 -30.75 21.34 -10.30
N ILE A 446 -30.05 20.75 -9.32
CA ILE A 446 -30.38 20.83 -7.90
C ILE A 446 -30.26 22.28 -7.40
N ASN A 447 -29.21 23.01 -7.79
CA ASN A 447 -29.08 24.42 -7.44
C ASN A 447 -30.23 25.27 -8.02
N VAL A 448 -30.61 25.08 -9.28
CA VAL A 448 -31.78 25.78 -9.87
C VAL A 448 -33.10 25.46 -9.13
N LEU A 449 -33.31 24.21 -8.70
CA LEU A 449 -34.48 23.82 -7.90
C LEU A 449 -34.47 24.40 -6.48
N LYS A 450 -33.29 24.46 -5.85
CA LYS A 450 -33.07 25.09 -4.54
C LYS A 450 -33.38 26.59 -4.62
N ASP A 451 -32.83 27.29 -5.60
CA ASP A 451 -33.01 28.74 -5.76
C ASP A 451 -34.48 29.08 -6.09
N LYS A 452 -35.14 28.31 -6.96
CA LYS A 452 -36.59 28.41 -7.21
C LYS A 452 -37.46 28.10 -5.97
N THR A 453 -36.95 27.36 -5.00
CA THR A 453 -37.66 27.06 -3.75
C THR A 453 -37.44 28.15 -2.71
N ILE A 454 -36.22 28.67 -2.59
CA ILE A 454 -35.91 29.87 -1.80
C ILE A 454 -36.76 31.06 -2.28
N GLU A 455 -36.89 31.25 -3.59
CA GLU A 455 -37.68 32.35 -4.16
C GLU A 455 -39.19 32.20 -3.87
N ARG A 456 -39.75 31.00 -3.94
CA ARG A 456 -41.14 30.74 -3.51
C ARG A 456 -41.34 30.98 -2.01
N LEU A 457 -40.37 30.62 -1.17
CA LEU A 457 -40.42 30.89 0.27
C LEU A 457 -40.38 32.39 0.54
N ARG A 458 -39.51 33.16 -0.12
CA ARG A 458 -39.46 34.63 -0.05
C ARG A 458 -40.82 35.25 -0.41
N GLN A 459 -41.38 34.87 -1.56
CA GLN A 459 -42.71 35.35 -1.97
C GLN A 459 -43.83 34.99 -0.98
N SER A 460 -43.74 33.84 -0.32
CA SER A 460 -44.68 33.44 0.74
C SER A 460 -44.51 34.30 2.01
N VAL A 461 -43.26 34.57 2.42
CA VAL A 461 -42.95 35.45 3.56
C VAL A 461 -43.47 36.86 3.30
N THR A 462 -43.19 37.47 2.15
CA THR A 462 -43.68 38.82 1.81
C THR A 462 -45.21 38.89 1.76
N LYS A 463 -45.90 37.82 1.33
CA LYS A 463 -47.37 37.75 1.42
C LYS A 463 -47.87 37.72 2.87
N VAL A 464 -47.22 36.95 3.74
CA VAL A 464 -47.54 36.90 5.18
C VAL A 464 -47.24 38.25 5.85
N GLU A 465 -46.14 38.91 5.51
CA GLU A 465 -45.78 40.24 6.00
C GLU A 465 -46.81 41.30 5.60
N THR A 466 -47.20 41.37 4.32
CA THR A 466 -48.24 42.33 3.87
C THR A 466 -49.63 42.06 4.47
N LEU A 467 -49.97 40.80 4.78
CA LEU A 467 -51.20 40.48 5.53
C LEU A 467 -51.09 40.86 7.00
N LYS A 468 -49.94 40.61 7.64
CA LYS A 468 -49.66 41.04 9.01
C LYS A 468 -49.73 42.57 9.14
N GLU A 469 -49.13 43.30 8.21
CA GLU A 469 -49.12 44.77 8.17
C GLU A 469 -50.53 45.34 7.93
N LYS A 470 -51.29 44.81 6.97
CA LYS A 470 -52.70 45.19 6.75
C LYS A 470 -53.60 44.88 7.95
N THR A 471 -53.28 43.86 8.73
CA THR A 471 -54.02 43.51 9.94
C THR A 471 -53.61 44.41 11.10
N ALA A 472 -52.31 44.69 11.26
CA ALA A 472 -51.78 45.64 12.22
C ALA A 472 -52.37 47.04 12.01
N ALA A 473 -52.40 47.54 10.76
CA ALA A 473 -53.02 48.82 10.42
C ALA A 473 -54.53 48.86 10.76
N LYS A 474 -55.24 47.73 10.71
CA LYS A 474 -56.64 47.66 11.16
C LYS A 474 -56.79 47.62 12.69
N THR A 475 -55.84 47.02 13.43
CA THR A 475 -55.88 47.04 14.90
C THR A 475 -55.38 48.35 15.51
N ASP A 476 -54.47 49.08 14.86
CA ASP A 476 -54.00 50.38 15.36
C ASP A 476 -55.08 51.47 15.19
N ASN A 477 -55.84 51.45 14.09
CA ASN A 477 -56.99 52.33 13.87
C ASN A 477 -58.18 52.07 14.83
N LEU A 478 -58.11 51.05 15.70
CA LEU A 478 -59.10 50.76 16.74
C LEU A 478 -58.56 51.02 18.16
N LYS A 479 -57.40 51.67 18.29
CA LYS A 479 -56.71 51.85 19.57
C LYS A 479 -56.75 53.31 20.06
N THR A 480 -57.93 53.75 20.49
CA THR A 480 -58.11 54.97 21.29
C THR A 480 -59.15 54.65 22.40
N PRO A 481 -58.91 55.01 23.67
CA PRO A 481 -59.27 54.11 24.78
C PRO A 481 -60.62 54.42 25.46
N SER A 482 -61.18 53.42 26.12
CA SER A 482 -62.14 53.57 27.22
C SER A 482 -61.83 52.55 28.31
N ASP A 483 -61.76 53.02 29.55
CA ASP A 483 -61.30 52.29 30.74
C ASP A 483 -62.34 51.33 31.36
N PRO A 484 -61.92 50.42 32.27
CA PRO A 484 -62.76 49.31 32.76
C PRO A 484 -63.62 49.65 33.99
N ALA A 485 -64.65 48.82 34.23
CA ALA A 485 -65.40 48.79 35.50
C ALA A 485 -65.77 47.34 35.88
N GLU A 486 -65.72 47.06 37.18
CA GLU A 486 -65.83 45.71 37.77
C GLU A 486 -67.28 45.27 38.06
N GLN A 487 -67.59 43.99 37.84
CA GLN A 487 -68.63 43.17 38.49
C GLN A 487 -68.52 41.74 37.90
N GLY A 488 -68.66 40.62 38.62
CA GLY A 488 -68.94 40.39 40.04
C GLY A 488 -69.78 39.10 40.22
N ALA A 489 -69.34 38.17 41.09
CA ALA A 489 -70.00 36.87 41.45
C ALA A 489 -70.08 35.79 40.32
N ARG A 490 -69.57 34.56 40.47
CA ARG A 490 -69.73 33.58 41.58
C ARG A 490 -68.62 32.52 41.62
N PRO A 491 -68.26 32.00 42.81
CA PRO A 491 -67.59 30.70 42.95
C PRO A 491 -68.23 29.75 44.02
N GLU A 492 -68.20 28.44 43.76
CA GLU A 492 -68.41 27.33 44.72
C GLU A 492 -67.37 26.24 44.34
N LYS A 493 -66.31 26.00 45.10
CA LYS A 493 -66.20 25.08 46.27
C LYS A 493 -66.73 23.68 45.95
N GLU A 494 -65.92 22.62 46.09
CA GLU A 494 -65.49 22.10 47.41
C GLU A 494 -64.07 21.48 47.44
N ARG A 495 -63.49 21.28 48.63
CA ARG A 495 -62.10 20.82 48.89
C ARG A 495 -62.04 19.66 49.89
N ALA A 496 -61.14 18.71 49.66
CA ALA A 496 -60.46 17.82 50.63
C ALA A 496 -59.26 17.15 49.91
N HIS A 497 -58.08 16.81 50.47
CA HIS A 497 -57.32 17.10 51.70
C HIS A 497 -55.90 17.59 51.25
N GLN A 498 -55.05 18.34 51.97
CA GLN A 498 -54.33 18.10 53.26
C GLN A 498 -53.44 16.83 53.25
N THR A 499 -52.20 16.75 53.77
CA THR A 499 -51.22 17.66 54.44
C THR A 499 -49.94 16.81 54.76
N PRO A 500 -48.64 17.26 54.82
CA PRO A 500 -47.93 18.48 54.36
C PRO A 500 -46.49 18.27 53.75
N ALA A 501 -45.77 19.38 53.54
CA ALA A 501 -44.30 19.54 53.75
C ALA A 501 -43.25 18.96 52.77
N GLN A 502 -43.02 19.67 51.66
CA GLN A 502 -41.72 20.32 51.41
C GLN A 502 -41.91 21.50 50.45
N SER A 503 -41.35 22.67 50.77
CA SER A 503 -41.46 23.89 49.96
C SER A 503 -40.56 23.79 48.72
N LEU A 504 -41.04 23.09 47.70
CA LEU A 504 -40.40 22.97 46.39
C LEU A 504 -40.62 24.29 45.60
N PRO A 505 -39.66 24.76 44.76
CA PRO A 505 -39.81 26.02 44.05
C PRO A 505 -41.02 26.04 43.11
N ASP A 506 -41.56 27.23 42.86
CA ASP A 506 -42.73 27.47 42.00
C ASP A 506 -42.63 26.67 40.67
N PRO A 507 -43.68 25.91 40.28
CA PRO A 507 -43.69 25.16 39.01
C PRO A 507 -43.46 26.02 37.76
N SER A 508 -43.60 27.35 37.83
CA SER A 508 -43.14 28.26 36.77
C SER A 508 -41.60 28.24 36.62
N THR A 509 -40.90 28.29 37.75
CA THR A 509 -39.43 28.32 37.84
C THR A 509 -38.85 26.94 37.53
N VAL A 510 -39.44 25.86 38.07
CA VAL A 510 -39.01 24.48 37.76
C VAL A 510 -39.17 24.19 36.26
N ARG A 511 -40.23 24.70 35.61
CA ARG A 511 -40.44 24.57 34.17
C ARG A 511 -39.44 25.40 33.35
N ALA A 512 -39.09 26.60 33.79
CA ALA A 512 -38.05 27.42 33.16
C ALA A 512 -36.67 26.76 33.26
N VAL A 513 -36.32 26.22 34.44
CA VAL A 513 -35.08 25.46 34.66
C VAL A 513 -35.07 24.18 33.81
N LEU A 514 -36.14 23.39 33.79
CA LEU A 514 -36.25 22.20 32.92
C LEU A 514 -36.11 22.54 31.44
N LYS A 515 -36.68 23.65 30.97
CA LYS A 515 -36.55 24.07 29.58
C LYS A 515 -35.13 24.55 29.24
N GLY A 516 -34.44 25.19 30.19
CA GLY A 516 -33.00 25.51 30.09
C GLY A 516 -32.11 24.27 30.12
N LEU A 517 -32.43 23.27 30.96
CA LEU A 517 -31.73 21.99 31.01
C LEU A 517 -31.88 21.20 29.70
N SER A 518 -33.08 21.15 29.12
CA SER A 518 -33.33 20.51 27.83
C SER A 518 -32.56 21.16 26.68
N GLY A 519 -32.43 22.50 26.67
CA GLY A 519 -31.55 23.19 25.72
C GLY A 519 -30.08 22.82 25.89
N ARG A 520 -29.58 22.84 27.14
CA ARG A 520 -28.20 22.46 27.46
C ARG A 520 -27.88 20.99 27.13
N GLU A 521 -28.84 20.09 27.30
CA GLU A 521 -28.67 18.67 26.96
C GLU A 521 -28.56 18.46 25.44
N GLN A 522 -29.34 19.19 24.63
CA GLN A 522 -29.19 19.21 23.18
C GLN A 522 -27.85 19.81 22.76
N GLU A 523 -27.43 20.94 23.34
CA GLU A 523 -26.11 21.55 23.07
C GLU A 523 -24.95 20.58 23.38
N LEU A 524 -25.04 19.82 24.47
CA LEU A 524 -24.06 18.78 24.81
C LEU A 524 -24.07 17.60 23.82
N ALA A 525 -25.24 17.19 23.34
CA ALA A 525 -25.37 16.15 22.33
C ALA A 525 -24.78 16.60 20.97
N ASP A 526 -25.11 17.81 20.52
CA ASP A 526 -24.59 18.41 19.28
C ASP A 526 -23.07 18.58 19.35
N PHE A 527 -22.54 19.02 20.50
CA PHE A 527 -21.11 19.12 20.76
C PHE A 527 -20.40 17.75 20.74
N ARG A 528 -21.02 16.73 21.35
CA ARG A 528 -20.51 15.34 21.33
C ARG A 528 -20.47 14.80 19.90
N GLU A 529 -21.52 15.02 19.12
CA GLU A 529 -21.60 14.64 17.70
C GLU A 529 -20.52 15.37 16.87
N ALA A 530 -20.32 16.67 17.09
CA ALA A 530 -19.28 17.45 16.42
C ALA A 530 -17.87 16.92 16.74
N ILE A 531 -17.56 16.60 18.00
CA ILE A 531 -16.27 16.01 18.38
C ILE A 531 -16.07 14.63 17.74
N MET A 532 -17.08 13.75 17.77
CA MET A 532 -16.96 12.42 17.17
C MET A 532 -16.74 12.51 15.65
N LYS A 533 -17.46 13.42 14.95
CA LYS A 533 -17.23 13.70 13.52
C LYS A 533 -15.81 14.23 13.25
N MET A 534 -15.32 15.18 14.05
CA MET A 534 -13.97 15.74 13.90
C MET A 534 -12.86 14.71 14.14
N LEU A 535 -13.07 13.75 15.05
CA LEU A 535 -12.10 12.71 15.40
C LEU A 535 -12.25 11.42 14.57
N GLY A 536 -13.29 11.31 13.74
CA GLY A 536 -13.58 10.12 12.92
C GLY A 536 -14.13 8.93 13.72
N PHE A 537 -14.75 9.17 14.87
CA PHE A 537 -15.35 8.12 15.71
C PHE A 537 -16.82 7.85 15.36
N ASN A 538 -17.25 6.62 15.64
CA ASN A 538 -18.64 6.20 15.55
C ASN A 538 -19.43 6.80 16.74
N MET A 539 -20.71 7.12 16.55
CA MET A 539 -21.63 7.53 17.63
C MET A 539 -21.68 6.54 18.81
N LYS A 540 -21.37 5.26 18.54
CA LYS A 540 -21.25 4.16 19.52
C LYS A 540 -19.94 4.11 20.31
N THR A 541 -18.92 4.90 19.95
CA THR A 541 -17.63 4.91 20.67
C THR A 541 -17.82 5.45 22.09
N ALA A 542 -17.18 4.81 23.07
CA ALA A 542 -17.27 5.22 24.47
C ALA A 542 -16.56 6.56 24.69
N ASP A 543 -17.17 7.45 25.50
CA ASP A 543 -16.64 8.81 25.71
C ASP A 543 -15.22 8.81 26.29
N LYS A 544 -14.84 7.78 27.05
CA LYS A 544 -13.46 7.57 27.54
C LYS A 544 -12.43 7.57 26.40
N ASP A 545 -12.73 6.91 25.28
CA ASP A 545 -11.82 6.79 24.14
C ASP A 545 -11.75 8.09 23.33
N VAL A 546 -12.90 8.74 23.16
CA VAL A 546 -13.02 10.09 22.57
C VAL A 546 -12.19 11.10 23.38
N ILE A 547 -12.33 11.10 24.70
CA ILE A 547 -11.57 11.94 25.63
C ILE A 547 -10.07 11.61 25.59
N ASN A 548 -9.68 10.33 25.54
CA ASN A 548 -8.28 9.93 25.44
C ASN A 548 -7.64 10.43 24.13
N ARG A 549 -8.35 10.32 23.01
CA ARG A 549 -7.87 10.85 21.71
C ARG A 549 -7.79 12.37 21.72
N LEU A 550 -8.76 13.06 22.32
CA LEU A 550 -8.77 14.52 22.45
C LEU A 550 -7.61 15.02 23.33
N LYS A 551 -7.31 14.34 24.46
CA LYS A 551 -6.13 14.62 25.29
C LYS A 551 -4.84 14.55 24.48
N LEU A 552 -4.68 13.53 23.63
CA LEU A 552 -3.50 13.38 22.77
C LEU A 552 -3.38 14.53 21.76
N VAL A 553 -4.48 14.93 21.11
CA VAL A 553 -4.52 16.07 20.17
C VAL A 553 -4.15 17.37 20.88
N VAL A 554 -4.67 17.63 22.09
CA VAL A 554 -4.33 18.81 22.91
C VAL A 554 -2.85 18.80 23.32
N GLN A 555 -2.30 17.66 23.72
CA GLN A 555 -0.87 17.53 24.03
C GLN A 555 0.02 17.86 22.82
N ILE A 556 -0.30 17.31 21.64
CA ILE A 556 0.43 17.60 20.39
C ILE A 556 0.35 19.10 20.05
N TYR A 557 -0.82 19.72 20.21
CA TYR A 557 -1.02 21.16 19.99
C TYR A 557 -0.18 22.01 20.95
N GLU A 558 -0.17 21.69 22.26
CA GLU A 558 0.64 22.41 23.25
C GLU A 558 2.15 22.25 23.03
N ILE A 559 2.62 21.06 22.61
CA ILE A 559 4.02 20.86 22.22
C ILE A 559 4.37 21.71 21.00
N SER A 560 3.51 21.73 19.97
CA SER A 560 3.70 22.56 18.75
C SER A 560 3.65 24.06 19.03
N LYS A 561 2.83 24.48 19.99
CA LYS A 561 2.74 25.89 20.43
C LYS A 561 3.98 26.31 21.21
N ARG A 562 4.50 25.46 22.10
CA ARG A 562 5.76 25.71 22.82
C ARG A 562 6.97 25.78 21.90
N SER A 563 7.08 24.89 20.90
CA SER A 563 8.19 24.96 19.94
C SER A 563 8.15 26.23 19.08
N LYS A 564 6.96 26.68 18.66
CA LYS A 564 6.77 27.97 17.95
C LYS A 564 7.10 29.20 18.80
N MET A 565 6.86 29.16 20.11
CA MET A 565 7.26 30.24 21.02
C MET A 565 8.77 30.22 21.29
N ALA A 566 9.37 29.04 21.47
CA ALA A 566 10.81 28.89 21.67
C ALA A 566 11.63 29.37 20.45
N SER A 567 11.15 29.14 19.22
CA SER A 567 11.83 29.62 18.00
C SER A 567 11.73 31.13 17.75
N HIS A 568 10.91 31.86 18.52
CA HIS A 568 10.73 33.31 18.37
C HIS A 568 11.51 34.14 19.39
N CYS A 569 12.17 33.50 20.35
CA CYS A 569 13.07 34.16 21.30
C CYS A 569 14.52 34.13 20.79
N GLU A 570 14.87 34.97 19.81
CA GLU A 570 16.27 35.39 19.69
C GLU A 570 16.60 36.33 20.87
N PRO A 571 17.66 36.08 21.64
CA PRO A 571 18.16 37.05 22.60
C PRO A 571 18.81 38.21 21.84
N GLY A 572 18.19 39.39 21.93
CA GLY A 572 18.70 40.59 21.29
C GLY A 572 20.10 40.97 21.81
N GLN A 573 21.01 41.20 20.86
CA GLN A 573 22.22 42.03 20.95
C GLN A 573 22.97 42.04 22.30
N ALA A 574 24.01 41.21 22.38
CA ALA A 574 25.25 41.60 23.06
C ALA A 574 26.36 41.66 22.00
N LYS A 575 27.02 42.81 21.91
CA LYS A 575 28.20 43.08 21.09
C LYS A 575 29.32 43.57 22.01
#